data_AF-A0A8J6EB30-F1
#
_entry.id   AF-A0A8J6EB30-F1
#
_cell.length_a   1.000
_cell.length_b   1.000
_cell.length_c   1.000
_cell.angle_alpha   90.00
_cell.angle_beta   90.00
_cell.angle_gamma   90.00
#
_symmetry.space_group_name_H-M   'P 1'
#
loop_
_entity.id
_entity.type
_entity.pdbx_description
1 polymer ?
#
loop_
_entity_poly.entity_id
_entity_poly.type
_entity_poly.pdbx_seq_one_letter_code
_entity_poly.pdbx_strand_id
1 'polypeptide(L)'
;DFQWVQGDVCEVQLMVYNPMPFELRVETMGLLTSGVEFESLPAALSLPAESGLYPVTLVGVPRTTGQITVNGYHTSVFGVYSDCLLDNLPGLKNNGCTVDVIPALPRLQISTSLPRSAHSLQPSSDNVSTHVSVQLFNGETQKLLIKLENIGTEPLETLEVSSKTINNKEKLYGEFLIWDLEEALSQLPLKPGKTATFTVYIKVKLDFSCQENLLQDLNDDGISVSGLPVSSPFRHIVKPRLETKPVNPPESSKSSDFSHVKVSRSSSATLASITS
;
A
#
# COMPACT_ATOMS: atom_id res chain seq x y z
N ASP A 1 14.56 -10.03 15.21
CA ASP A 1 14.15 -10.15 16.62
C ASP A 1 12.68 -9.79 16.78
N PHE A 2 12.05 -10.16 17.88
CA PHE A 2 10.62 -9.90 18.16
C PHE A 2 10.52 -8.84 19.25
N GLN A 3 9.65 -7.86 19.07
CA GLN A 3 9.54 -6.69 19.94
C GLN A 3 8.08 -6.38 20.24
N TRP A 4 7.84 -5.87 21.44
CA TRP A 4 6.54 -5.37 21.89
C TRP A 4 6.59 -3.86 22.10
N VAL A 5 5.47 -3.17 21.97
CA VAL A 5 5.40 -1.71 22.10
C VAL A 5 4.76 -1.36 23.43
N GLN A 6 5.40 -0.48 24.21
CA GLN A 6 4.86 0.03 25.46
C GLN A 6 3.46 0.64 25.24
N GLY A 7 2.47 0.20 26.02
CA GLY A 7 1.10 0.71 25.96
C GLY A 7 0.17 0.06 24.93
N ASP A 8 0.70 -0.66 23.94
CA ASP A 8 -0.10 -1.43 22.97
C ASP A 8 -0.44 -2.84 23.49
N VAL A 9 -1.53 -3.42 22.97
CA VAL A 9 -1.95 -4.79 23.32
C VAL A 9 -1.02 -5.80 22.65
N CYS A 10 -0.39 -6.62 23.47
CA CYS A 10 0.56 -7.66 23.06
C CYS A 10 -0.07 -9.04 23.24
N GLU A 11 0.22 -9.97 22.33
CA GLU A 11 -0.36 -11.32 22.31
C GLU A 11 0.68 -12.42 22.56
N VAL A 12 0.27 -13.46 23.29
CA VAL A 12 1.02 -14.71 23.49
C VAL A 12 0.11 -15.88 23.14
N GLN A 13 0.47 -16.65 22.12
CA GLN A 13 -0.25 -17.88 21.78
C GLN A 13 0.37 -19.09 22.49
N LEU A 14 -0.48 -19.83 23.19
CA LEU A 14 -0.18 -21.07 23.91
C LEU A 14 -0.91 -22.24 23.26
N MET A 15 -0.30 -23.44 23.29
CA MET A 15 -0.97 -24.69 22.96
C MET A 15 -1.23 -25.46 24.25
N VAL A 16 -2.49 -25.64 24.62
CA VAL A 16 -2.92 -26.35 25.84
C VAL A 16 -3.68 -27.64 25.49
N TYR A 17 -3.86 -28.54 26.44
CA TYR A 17 -4.61 -29.78 26.25
C TYR A 17 -5.49 -30.05 27.46
N ASN A 18 -6.76 -30.36 27.23
CA ASN A 18 -7.67 -30.87 28.25
C ASN A 18 -7.67 -32.42 28.21
N PRO A 19 -7.10 -33.11 29.22
CA PRO A 19 -7.12 -34.57 29.31
C PRO A 19 -8.44 -35.14 29.87
N MET A 20 -9.40 -34.28 30.24
CA MET A 20 -10.64 -34.73 30.87
C MET A 20 -11.67 -35.21 29.82
N PRO A 21 -12.48 -36.23 30.12
CA PRO A 21 -13.53 -36.76 29.24
C PRO A 21 -14.80 -35.86 29.23
N PHE A 22 -14.65 -34.57 29.48
CA PHE A 22 -15.72 -33.57 29.50
C PHE A 22 -15.17 -32.18 29.17
N GLU A 23 -16.04 -31.23 28.79
CA GLU A 23 -15.66 -29.83 28.58
C GLU A 23 -15.12 -29.20 29.88
N LEU A 24 -13.89 -28.70 29.84
CA LEU A 24 -13.25 -28.05 30.97
C LEU A 24 -13.45 -26.53 30.86
N ARG A 25 -14.29 -25.96 31.73
CA ARG A 25 -14.45 -24.52 31.86
C ARG A 25 -13.33 -23.93 32.71
N VAL A 26 -12.58 -23.02 32.10
CA VAL A 26 -11.54 -22.21 32.73
C VAL A 26 -12.15 -20.83 33.02
N GLU A 27 -12.25 -20.49 34.30
CA GLU A 27 -12.92 -19.28 34.78
C GLU A 27 -12.08 -18.02 34.55
N THR A 28 -10.76 -18.18 34.55
CA THR A 28 -9.77 -17.11 34.41
C THR A 28 -8.44 -17.75 34.00
N MET A 29 -7.82 -17.26 32.93
CA MET A 29 -6.48 -17.65 32.48
C MET A 29 -5.72 -16.38 32.09
N GLY A 30 -4.50 -16.21 32.59
CA GLY A 30 -3.71 -15.00 32.39
C GLY A 30 -2.21 -15.30 32.39
N LEU A 31 -1.40 -14.35 31.91
CA LEU A 31 0.04 -14.54 31.78
C LEU A 31 0.76 -14.37 33.13
N LEU A 32 1.82 -15.14 33.32
CA LEU A 32 2.81 -14.95 34.38
C LEU A 32 4.08 -14.40 33.72
N THR A 33 4.47 -13.18 34.08
CA THR A 33 5.59 -12.45 33.47
C THR A 33 6.53 -11.88 34.52
N SER A 34 7.74 -11.49 34.09
CA SER A 34 8.70 -10.76 34.92
C SER A 34 9.59 -9.86 34.04
N GLY A 35 10.26 -8.88 34.66
CA GLY A 35 11.00 -7.84 33.95
C GLY A 35 10.26 -6.50 34.05
N VAL A 36 9.75 -5.99 32.93
CA VAL A 36 8.90 -4.77 32.89
C VAL A 36 7.59 -4.95 33.66
N GLU A 37 6.95 -3.83 34.01
CA GLU A 37 5.57 -3.81 34.50
C GLU A 37 4.61 -4.24 33.38
N PHE A 38 3.77 -5.24 33.63
CA PHE A 38 2.88 -5.83 32.63
C PHE A 38 1.48 -6.06 33.19
N GLU A 39 0.49 -5.58 32.46
CA GLU A 39 -0.93 -5.73 32.79
C GLU A 39 -1.51 -6.88 31.96
N SER A 40 -1.57 -8.08 32.53
CA SER A 40 -2.27 -9.20 31.87
C SER A 40 -3.78 -8.93 31.86
N LEU A 41 -4.43 -9.25 30.74
CA LEU A 41 -5.88 -9.16 30.55
C LEU A 41 -6.43 -10.60 30.55
N PRO A 42 -6.98 -11.12 31.67
CA PRO A 42 -7.32 -12.53 31.78
C PRO A 42 -8.56 -12.91 30.94
N ALA A 43 -8.53 -14.11 30.38
CA ALA A 43 -9.61 -14.67 29.56
C ALA A 43 -10.32 -15.83 30.29
N ALA A 44 -11.63 -15.98 30.04
CA ALA A 44 -12.39 -17.19 30.39
C ALA A 44 -12.65 -18.01 29.12
N LEU A 45 -12.55 -19.33 29.20
CA LEU A 45 -12.64 -20.21 28.02
C LEU A 45 -13.15 -21.62 28.36
N SER A 46 -13.70 -22.31 27.35
CA SER A 46 -14.07 -23.74 27.43
C SER A 46 -13.13 -24.57 26.56
N LEU A 47 -12.40 -25.51 27.16
CA LEU A 47 -11.63 -26.50 26.41
C LEU A 47 -12.51 -27.74 26.16
N PRO A 48 -12.65 -28.23 24.91
CA PRO A 48 -13.37 -29.46 24.60
C PRO A 48 -12.85 -30.67 25.38
N ALA A 49 -13.67 -31.71 25.55
CA ALA A 49 -13.22 -33.00 26.06
C ALA A 49 -12.09 -33.57 25.19
N GLU A 50 -11.04 -34.12 25.81
CA GLU A 50 -9.90 -34.76 25.14
C GLU A 50 -9.31 -33.91 23.98
N SER A 51 -9.22 -32.59 24.15
CA SER A 51 -9.14 -31.57 23.08
C SER A 51 -8.02 -31.69 22.03
N GLY A 52 -7.02 -32.54 22.26
CA GLY A 52 -5.71 -32.41 21.62
C GLY A 52 -5.05 -31.07 21.94
N LEU A 53 -4.04 -30.68 21.15
CA LEU A 53 -3.40 -29.36 21.27
C LEU A 53 -4.35 -28.27 20.77
N TYR A 54 -4.93 -27.53 21.71
CA TYR A 54 -5.88 -26.45 21.50
C TYR A 54 -5.16 -25.08 21.61
N PRO A 55 -5.28 -24.18 20.60
CA PRO A 55 -4.65 -22.87 20.65
C PRO A 55 -5.42 -21.91 21.56
N VAL A 56 -4.71 -21.21 22.44
CA VAL A 56 -5.23 -20.14 23.28
C VAL A 56 -4.35 -18.91 23.11
N THR A 57 -4.93 -17.78 22.71
CA THR A 57 -4.25 -16.49 22.77
C THR A 57 -4.56 -15.82 24.11
N LEU A 58 -3.52 -15.53 24.89
CA LEU A 58 -3.60 -14.63 26.04
C LEU A 58 -3.02 -13.28 25.66
N VAL A 59 -3.56 -12.20 26.24
CA VAL A 59 -3.16 -10.83 25.90
C VAL A 59 -2.87 -9.99 27.14
N GLY A 60 -2.14 -8.90 26.94
CA GLY A 60 -1.83 -7.92 27.99
C GLY A 60 -1.09 -6.71 27.46
N VAL A 61 -0.81 -5.75 28.33
CA VAL A 61 -0.20 -4.46 27.97
C VAL A 61 1.05 -4.22 28.81
N PRO A 62 2.26 -4.14 28.21
CA PRO A 62 3.45 -3.70 28.93
C PRO A 62 3.34 -2.20 29.23
N ARG A 63 3.51 -1.82 30.50
CA ARG A 63 3.39 -0.44 30.99
C ARG A 63 4.73 0.30 31.00
N THR A 64 5.85 -0.43 31.02
CA THR A 64 7.22 0.11 30.95
C THR A 64 8.06 -0.58 29.86
N THR A 65 9.17 0.03 29.48
CA THR A 65 10.11 -0.46 28.47
C THR A 65 11.23 -1.30 29.07
N GLY A 66 11.91 -2.08 28.22
CA GLY A 66 12.96 -3.01 28.62
C GLY A 66 12.55 -4.47 28.39
N GLN A 67 13.30 -5.38 28.98
CA GLN A 67 13.12 -6.82 28.74
C GLN A 67 11.96 -7.40 29.57
N ILE A 68 11.10 -8.19 28.93
CA ILE A 68 10.07 -9.00 29.59
C ILE A 68 10.30 -10.47 29.30
N THR A 69 10.15 -11.31 30.32
CA THR A 69 10.12 -12.78 30.19
C THR A 69 8.74 -13.29 30.56
N VAL A 70 8.15 -14.09 29.65
CA VAL A 70 6.94 -14.87 29.90
C VAL A 70 7.36 -16.15 30.64
N ASN A 71 7.08 -16.18 31.93
CA ASN A 71 7.40 -17.30 32.82
C ASN A 71 6.35 -18.41 32.70
N GLY A 72 5.14 -18.09 32.24
CA GLY A 72 4.07 -19.04 31.95
C GLY A 72 2.68 -18.42 32.02
N TYR A 73 1.74 -19.16 32.58
CA TYR A 73 0.35 -18.71 32.75
C TYR A 73 -0.22 -19.18 34.08
N HIS A 74 -1.18 -18.43 34.62
CA HIS A 74 -2.02 -18.87 35.73
C HIS A 74 -3.41 -19.25 35.21
N THR A 75 -4.12 -20.08 35.97
CA THR A 75 -5.46 -20.56 35.60
C THR A 75 -6.35 -20.82 36.82
N SER A 76 -7.64 -20.51 36.74
CA SER A 76 -8.68 -20.93 37.70
C SER A 76 -9.62 -21.93 37.05
N VAL A 77 -9.70 -23.12 37.63
CA VAL A 77 -10.53 -24.23 37.13
C VAL A 77 -11.21 -24.89 38.32
N PHE A 78 -12.55 -24.99 38.30
CA PHE A 78 -13.36 -25.47 39.42
C PHE A 78 -13.08 -24.72 40.75
N GLY A 79 -12.80 -23.42 40.69
CA GLY A 79 -12.39 -22.62 41.85
C GLY A 79 -10.99 -22.92 42.41
N VAL A 80 -10.19 -23.76 41.74
CA VAL A 80 -8.79 -24.02 42.09
C VAL A 80 -7.88 -23.17 41.20
N TYR A 81 -7.13 -22.26 41.82
CA TYR A 81 -6.08 -21.48 41.17
C TYR A 81 -4.78 -22.28 41.05
N SER A 82 -4.11 -22.21 39.90
CA SER A 82 -2.84 -22.89 39.63
C SER A 82 -1.91 -22.05 38.75
N ASP A 83 -0.64 -21.97 39.13
CA ASP A 83 0.44 -21.36 38.33
C ASP A 83 1.16 -22.44 37.51
N CYS A 84 1.21 -22.26 36.19
CA CYS A 84 1.81 -23.18 35.24
C CYS A 84 3.08 -22.54 34.64
N LEU A 85 4.23 -22.80 35.27
CA LEU A 85 5.54 -22.28 34.85
C LEU A 85 6.16 -23.09 33.70
N LEU A 86 6.72 -22.38 32.71
CA LEU A 86 7.30 -22.94 31.50
C LEU A 86 8.66 -23.64 31.74
N ASP A 87 9.44 -23.17 32.72
CA ASP A 87 10.78 -23.73 33.04
C ASP A 87 10.73 -25.21 33.46
N ASN A 88 9.58 -25.70 33.91
CA ASN A 88 9.37 -27.08 34.31
C ASN A 88 8.87 -27.99 33.16
N LEU A 89 8.69 -27.48 31.94
CA LEU A 89 8.16 -28.25 30.81
C LEU A 89 9.28 -28.97 30.03
N PRO A 90 9.34 -30.31 30.04
CA PRO A 90 10.40 -31.06 29.36
C PRO A 90 10.30 -30.89 27.84
N GLY A 91 11.38 -30.38 27.23
CA GLY A 91 11.50 -30.21 25.78
C GLY A 91 11.25 -28.79 25.27
N LEU A 92 10.79 -27.86 26.11
CA LEU A 92 10.77 -26.45 25.76
C LEU A 92 12.21 -25.91 25.67
N LYS A 93 12.45 -24.96 24.76
CA LYS A 93 13.70 -24.19 24.68
C LYS A 93 13.40 -22.75 25.09
N ASN A 94 13.96 -22.29 26.21
CA ASN A 94 13.66 -21.01 26.84
C ASN A 94 13.96 -19.79 25.93
N ASN A 95 14.72 -19.99 24.84
CA ASN A 95 15.08 -19.02 23.79
C ASN A 95 13.90 -18.33 23.08
N GLY A 96 12.64 -18.68 23.37
CA GLY A 96 11.43 -18.03 22.82
C GLY A 96 10.56 -17.29 23.84
N CYS A 97 10.95 -17.27 25.12
CA CYS A 97 10.12 -16.75 26.22
C CYS A 97 10.45 -15.29 26.61
N THR A 98 11.50 -14.69 26.04
CA THR A 98 11.96 -13.33 26.38
C THR A 98 11.80 -12.41 25.18
N VAL A 99 11.24 -11.22 25.40
CA VAL A 99 10.89 -10.21 24.40
C VAL A 99 11.38 -8.84 24.90
N ASP A 100 11.86 -7.98 23.99
CA ASP A 100 12.20 -6.60 24.35
C ASP A 100 11.01 -5.67 24.07
N VAL A 101 10.59 -4.91 25.09
CA VAL A 101 9.58 -3.87 24.98
C VAL A 101 10.23 -2.53 24.63
N ILE A 102 9.97 -2.05 23.42
CA ILE A 102 10.40 -0.75 22.93
C ILE A 102 9.43 0.37 23.39
N PRO A 103 9.86 1.64 23.40
CA PRO A 103 9.00 2.77 23.72
C PRO A 103 7.73 2.82 22.87
N ALA A 104 6.69 3.47 23.40
CA ALA A 104 5.45 3.75 22.68
C ALA A 104 5.76 4.48 21.36
N LEU A 105 5.01 4.16 20.29
CA LEU A 105 5.27 4.67 18.94
C LEU A 105 4.23 5.72 18.51
N PRO A 106 4.62 6.78 17.79
CA PRO A 106 3.69 7.74 17.22
C PRO A 106 2.82 7.07 16.13
N ARG A 107 1.52 7.35 16.14
CA ARG A 107 0.55 6.72 15.23
C ARG A 107 -0.04 7.75 14.29
N LEU A 108 0.24 7.62 12.99
CA LEU A 108 -0.20 8.56 11.97
C LEU A 108 -1.40 8.03 11.17
N GLN A 109 -2.42 8.87 11.00
CA GLN A 109 -3.46 8.68 10.00
C GLN A 109 -3.10 9.46 8.74
N ILE A 110 -3.02 8.78 7.60
CA ILE A 110 -2.73 9.36 6.29
C ILE A 110 -4.04 9.65 5.55
N SER A 111 -4.15 10.82 4.94
CA SER A 111 -5.24 11.15 4.00
C SER A 111 -4.76 12.02 2.85
N THR A 112 -5.50 11.98 1.74
CA THR A 112 -5.08 12.53 0.43
C THR A 112 -6.17 13.41 -0.18
N SER A 113 -5.78 14.47 -0.92
CA SER A 113 -6.74 15.33 -1.63
C SER A 113 -7.41 14.69 -2.86
N LEU A 114 -6.92 13.53 -3.30
CA LEU A 114 -7.42 12.80 -4.46
C LEU A 114 -8.32 11.63 -4.00
N PRO A 115 -9.37 11.28 -4.78
CA PRO A 115 -10.31 10.23 -4.41
C PRO A 115 -9.62 8.85 -4.31
N ARG A 116 -10.07 8.04 -3.35
CA ARG A 116 -9.63 6.66 -3.20
C ARG A 116 -10.03 5.85 -4.44
N SER A 117 -9.14 4.96 -4.88
CA SER A 117 -9.42 4.05 -5.98
C SER A 117 -10.46 3.00 -5.59
N ALA A 118 -11.47 2.78 -6.43
CA ALA A 118 -12.50 1.76 -6.21
C ALA A 118 -11.96 0.32 -6.26
N HIS A 119 -10.71 0.11 -6.69
CA HIS A 119 -10.07 -1.21 -6.75
C HIS A 119 -9.47 -1.67 -5.39
N SER A 120 -9.55 -0.84 -4.35
CA SER A 120 -8.96 -1.06 -3.01
C SER A 120 -9.67 -2.13 -2.15
N LEU A 121 -10.30 -3.14 -2.75
CA LEU A 121 -11.15 -4.14 -2.06
C LEU A 121 -10.45 -5.46 -1.71
N GLN A 122 -9.13 -5.55 -1.85
CA GLN A 122 -8.36 -6.69 -1.33
C GLN A 122 -7.74 -6.33 0.04
N PRO A 123 -8.10 -7.02 1.13
CA PRO A 123 -7.44 -6.86 2.41
C PRO A 123 -6.10 -7.60 2.42
N SER A 124 -5.00 -6.89 2.16
CA SER A 124 -3.64 -7.36 2.48
C SER A 124 -3.24 -6.90 3.90
N SER A 125 -2.32 -7.64 4.53
CA SER A 125 -2.05 -7.55 5.97
C SER A 125 -1.30 -6.27 6.40
N ASP A 126 -1.77 -5.69 7.50
CA ASP A 126 -1.15 -4.73 8.45
C ASP A 126 -0.53 -3.43 7.91
N ASN A 127 -0.43 -3.25 6.59
CA ASN A 127 0.07 -2.05 5.97
C ASN A 127 -1.09 -1.06 5.73
N VAL A 128 -0.99 0.16 6.26
CA VAL A 128 -2.01 1.22 6.09
C VAL A 128 -1.91 1.83 4.68
N SER A 129 -2.33 1.07 3.66
CA SER A 129 -2.30 1.51 2.27
C SER A 129 -3.48 2.43 1.92
N THR A 130 -3.19 3.63 1.43
CA THR A 130 -4.19 4.53 0.84
C THR A 130 -4.05 4.52 -0.68
N HIS A 131 -4.89 3.73 -1.35
CA HIS A 131 -4.84 3.60 -2.81
C HIS A 131 -5.55 4.79 -3.49
N VAL A 132 -4.80 5.54 -4.29
CA VAL A 132 -5.28 6.64 -5.14
C VAL A 132 -5.02 6.26 -6.61
N SER A 133 -5.98 6.55 -7.50
CA SER A 133 -5.82 6.35 -8.94
C SER A 133 -5.95 7.68 -9.68
N VAL A 134 -4.99 7.98 -10.55
CA VAL A 134 -4.94 9.22 -11.35
C VAL A 134 -4.71 8.85 -12.81
N GLN A 135 -5.37 9.55 -13.72
CA GLN A 135 -5.10 9.52 -15.16
C GLN A 135 -4.53 10.89 -15.55
N LEU A 136 -3.43 10.90 -16.31
CA LEU A 136 -2.72 12.12 -16.71
C LEU A 136 -2.23 12.00 -18.15
N PHE A 137 -2.33 13.10 -18.89
CA PHE A 137 -1.79 13.25 -20.24
C PHE A 137 -0.34 13.73 -20.19
N ASN A 138 0.37 13.59 -21.33
CA ASN A 138 1.76 14.03 -21.41
C ASN A 138 1.91 15.54 -21.17
N GLY A 139 2.82 15.91 -20.27
CA GLY A 139 3.12 17.28 -19.88
C GLY A 139 2.30 17.75 -18.67
N GLU A 140 1.28 17.01 -18.26
CA GLU A 140 0.46 17.38 -17.10
C GLU A 140 1.22 17.21 -15.78
N THR A 141 0.80 17.98 -14.78
CA THR A 141 1.30 17.90 -13.41
C THR A 141 0.12 18.01 -12.44
N GLN A 142 -0.19 16.92 -11.76
CA GLN A 142 -1.25 16.85 -10.76
C GLN A 142 -0.70 17.17 -9.37
N LYS A 143 -1.39 18.06 -8.65
CA LYS A 143 -1.14 18.30 -7.23
C LYS A 143 -1.84 17.22 -6.38
N LEU A 144 -1.09 16.55 -5.53
CA LEU A 144 -1.57 15.65 -4.47
C LEU A 144 -1.15 16.25 -3.12
N LEU A 145 -2.11 16.73 -2.33
CA LEU A 145 -1.87 17.10 -0.94
C LEU A 145 -1.95 15.84 -0.09
N ILE A 146 -0.91 15.60 0.72
CA ILE A 146 -0.88 14.54 1.73
C ILE A 146 -1.02 15.21 3.10
N LYS A 147 -1.99 14.74 3.89
CA LYS A 147 -2.24 15.13 5.27
C LYS A 147 -1.84 13.97 6.18
N LEU A 148 -0.91 14.24 7.11
CA LEU A 148 -0.49 13.35 8.17
C LEU A 148 -1.06 13.86 9.50
N GLU A 149 -1.91 13.09 10.15
CA GLU A 149 -2.53 13.45 11.43
C GLU A 149 -2.04 12.51 12.53
N ASN A 150 -1.47 13.04 13.61
CA ASN A 150 -1.04 12.22 14.75
C ASN A 150 -2.25 11.86 15.61
N ILE A 151 -2.66 10.59 15.53
CA ILE A 151 -3.76 9.98 16.28
C ILE A 151 -3.27 9.13 17.47
N GLY A 152 -1.95 9.11 17.73
CA GLY A 152 -1.34 8.44 18.88
C GLY A 152 -1.20 9.35 20.11
N THR A 153 -0.61 8.80 21.17
CA THR A 153 -0.24 9.54 22.40
C THR A 153 1.15 10.17 22.31
N GLU A 154 2.04 9.60 21.51
CA GLU A 154 3.43 10.05 21.41
C GLU A 154 3.64 11.09 20.32
N PRO A 155 4.54 12.06 20.49
CA PRO A 155 4.93 13.00 19.44
C PRO A 155 5.67 12.30 18.30
N LEU A 156 5.45 12.74 17.06
CA LEU A 156 6.31 12.37 15.94
C LEU A 156 7.51 13.33 15.90
N GLU A 157 8.69 12.85 16.29
CA GLU A 157 9.94 13.63 16.30
C GLU A 157 10.59 13.74 14.90
N THR A 158 10.42 12.73 14.03
CA THR A 158 11.06 12.65 12.70
C THR A 158 10.08 12.22 11.62
N LEU A 159 10.32 12.68 10.38
CA LEU A 159 9.55 12.28 9.20
C LEU A 159 10.50 12.10 8.00
N GLU A 160 10.47 10.93 7.40
CA GLU A 160 11.13 10.64 6.12
C GLU A 160 10.07 10.24 5.08
N VAL A 161 10.26 10.67 3.83
CA VAL A 161 9.37 10.31 2.71
C VAL A 161 10.23 9.80 1.56
N SER A 162 9.97 8.57 1.14
CA SER A 162 10.63 7.93 0.00
C SER A 162 9.59 7.42 -1.01
N SER A 163 9.99 7.21 -2.26
CA SER A 163 9.11 6.73 -3.33
C SER A 163 9.71 5.54 -4.07
N LYS A 164 8.88 4.54 -4.38
CA LYS A 164 9.25 3.39 -5.20
C LYS A 164 8.32 3.30 -6.42
N THR A 165 8.86 3.58 -7.60
CA THR A 165 8.14 3.43 -8.87
C THR A 165 8.14 1.97 -9.32
N ILE A 166 6.98 1.45 -9.74
CA ILE A 166 6.83 0.10 -10.30
C ILE A 166 6.25 0.24 -11.71
N ASN A 167 7.11 0.16 -12.73
CA ASN A 167 6.72 0.30 -14.13
C ASN A 167 6.30 -1.04 -14.73
N ASN A 168 5.05 -1.12 -15.22
CA ASN A 168 4.52 -2.29 -15.95
C ASN A 168 4.61 -2.14 -17.49
N LYS A 169 5.24 -1.06 -17.97
CA LYS A 169 5.56 -0.80 -19.39
C LYS A 169 6.88 -0.04 -19.49
N GLU A 170 7.73 -0.42 -20.43
CA GLU A 170 9.13 0.05 -20.55
C GLU A 170 9.28 1.50 -21.08
N LYS A 171 8.18 2.17 -21.44
CA LYS A 171 8.19 3.49 -22.13
C LYS A 171 8.04 4.70 -21.17
N LEU A 172 8.40 4.57 -19.90
CA LEU A 172 8.30 5.64 -18.88
C LEU A 172 9.68 6.02 -18.33
N TYR A 173 10.16 7.21 -18.68
CA TYR A 173 11.49 7.75 -18.33
C TYR A 173 11.41 9.08 -17.57
N GLY A 174 12.18 9.22 -16.49
CA GLY A 174 12.34 10.46 -15.71
C GLY A 174 11.82 10.37 -14.27
N GLU A 175 11.89 11.49 -13.56
CA GLU A 175 11.31 11.65 -12.23
C GLU A 175 9.82 12.04 -12.34
N PHE A 176 8.95 11.15 -11.85
CA PHE A 176 7.49 11.32 -11.93
C PHE A 176 6.87 11.99 -10.69
N LEU A 177 7.64 12.10 -9.61
CA LEU A 177 7.19 12.61 -8.31
C LEU A 177 8.20 13.66 -7.83
N ILE A 178 7.70 14.84 -7.46
CA ILE A 178 8.48 15.92 -6.85
C ILE A 178 7.72 16.35 -5.60
N TRP A 179 8.38 16.48 -4.47
CA TRP A 179 7.77 16.97 -3.23
C TRP A 179 8.75 17.85 -2.45
N ASP A 180 8.19 18.64 -1.56
CA ASP A 180 8.93 19.44 -0.58
C ASP A 180 8.38 19.13 0.81
N LEU A 181 9.27 19.08 1.80
CA LEU A 181 8.96 18.77 3.19
C LEU A 181 9.29 19.92 4.15
N GLU A 182 9.85 21.06 3.71
CA GLU A 182 10.26 22.15 4.62
C GLU A 182 9.12 22.59 5.54
N GLU A 183 7.92 22.83 4.98
CA GLU A 183 6.72 23.18 5.75
C GLU A 183 6.31 22.08 6.73
N ALA A 184 6.39 20.81 6.35
CA ALA A 184 5.99 19.68 7.20
C ALA A 184 7.00 19.38 8.32
N LEU A 185 8.30 19.49 8.03
CA LEU A 185 9.39 19.31 8.99
C LEU A 185 9.43 20.46 10.01
N SER A 186 9.08 21.68 9.61
CA SER A 186 8.94 22.84 10.51
C SER A 186 7.86 22.67 11.60
N GLN A 187 6.97 21.69 11.45
CA GLN A 187 5.88 21.37 12.38
C GLN A 187 6.24 20.23 13.35
N LEU A 188 7.45 19.67 13.26
CA LEU A 188 7.95 18.66 14.19
C LEU A 188 8.50 19.31 15.48
N PRO A 189 8.33 18.70 16.66
CA PRO A 189 7.63 17.42 16.87
C PRO A 189 6.10 17.53 16.78
N LEU A 190 5.49 16.68 15.94
CA LEU A 190 4.05 16.71 15.69
C LEU A 190 3.29 16.05 16.83
N LYS A 191 2.77 16.88 17.74
CA LYS A 191 2.05 16.47 18.95
C LYS A 191 0.73 15.73 18.63
N PRO A 192 0.21 14.92 19.56
CA PRO A 192 -1.12 14.32 19.46
C PRO A 192 -2.22 15.30 19.04
N GLY A 193 -3.11 14.85 18.15
CA GLY A 193 -4.20 15.66 17.60
C GLY A 193 -3.73 16.83 16.71
N LYS A 194 -2.46 16.83 16.26
CA LYS A 194 -1.94 17.78 15.27
C LYS A 194 -1.78 17.13 13.91
N THR A 195 -1.78 17.99 12.89
CA THR A 195 -1.69 17.64 11.48
C THR A 195 -0.48 18.35 10.89
N ALA A 196 0.33 17.62 10.13
CA ALA A 196 1.27 18.18 9.16
C ALA A 196 0.76 17.90 7.74
N THR A 197 1.13 18.76 6.79
CA THR A 197 0.77 18.59 5.37
C THR A 197 1.97 18.85 4.48
N PHE A 198 2.10 18.07 3.41
CA PHE A 198 3.04 18.34 2.33
C PHE A 198 2.40 18.08 0.97
N THR A 199 2.98 18.66 -0.08
CA THR A 199 2.52 18.47 -1.46
C THR A 199 3.44 17.54 -2.22
N VAL A 200 2.85 16.53 -2.86
CA VAL A 200 3.48 15.76 -3.94
C VAL A 200 2.93 16.27 -5.27
N TYR A 201 3.82 16.55 -6.21
CA TYR A 201 3.51 16.86 -7.60
C TYR A 201 3.77 15.62 -8.45
N ILE A 202 2.71 15.07 -9.04
CA ILE A 202 2.79 13.91 -9.95
C ILE A 202 2.89 14.46 -11.37
N LYS A 203 4.03 14.28 -12.03
CA LYS A 203 4.33 14.87 -13.34
C LYS A 203 4.57 13.78 -14.38
N VAL A 204 3.80 13.81 -15.48
CA VAL A 204 4.03 12.88 -16.60
C VAL A 204 4.80 13.59 -17.69
N LYS A 205 5.97 13.06 -18.02
CA LYS A 205 6.73 13.42 -19.23
C LYS A 205 7.01 12.13 -19.99
N LEU A 206 6.46 12.00 -21.20
CA LEU A 206 6.89 11.00 -22.16
C LEU A 206 8.17 11.48 -22.85
N ASP A 207 9.06 10.55 -23.16
CA ASP A 207 10.21 10.85 -24.00
C ASP A 207 9.89 10.52 -25.47
N PHE A 208 9.74 11.57 -26.28
CA PHE A 208 9.52 11.46 -27.73
C PHE A 208 10.84 11.52 -28.52
N SER A 209 12.01 11.50 -27.88
CA SER A 209 13.32 11.48 -28.57
C SER A 209 13.67 10.12 -29.19
N CYS A 210 12.86 9.09 -28.93
CA CYS A 210 12.93 7.81 -29.62
C CYS A 210 12.79 7.97 -31.14
N GLN A 211 13.51 7.14 -31.89
CA GLN A 211 13.64 7.20 -33.35
C GLN A 211 12.29 7.14 -34.09
N GLU A 212 12.28 7.69 -35.32
CA GLU A 212 11.11 8.03 -36.16
C GLU A 212 10.02 6.93 -36.30
N ASN A 213 10.36 5.67 -36.05
CA ASN A 213 9.44 4.53 -36.18
C ASN A 213 8.41 4.40 -35.04
N LEU A 214 8.66 4.93 -33.82
CA LEU A 214 7.71 4.77 -32.70
C LEU A 214 6.42 5.60 -32.83
N LEU A 215 6.32 6.50 -33.82
CA LEU A 215 5.06 7.20 -34.12
C LEU A 215 4.03 6.28 -34.79
N GLN A 216 4.43 5.13 -35.34
CA GLN A 216 3.51 4.15 -35.92
C GLN A 216 2.75 3.35 -34.84
N ASP A 217 3.38 3.06 -33.70
CA ASP A 217 2.75 2.40 -32.54
C ASP A 217 1.53 3.17 -31.98
N LEU A 218 1.46 4.50 -32.18
CA LEU A 218 0.35 5.33 -31.71
C LEU A 218 -0.90 5.26 -32.59
N ASN A 219 -0.81 4.61 -33.75
CA ASN A 219 -1.84 4.62 -34.78
C ASN A 219 -2.83 3.42 -34.68
N ASP A 220 -2.51 2.42 -33.85
CA ASP A 220 -3.27 1.16 -33.74
C ASP A 220 -4.50 1.26 -32.82
N ASP A 221 -4.48 2.15 -31.81
CA ASP A 221 -5.62 2.48 -30.93
C ASP A 221 -6.58 3.54 -31.53
N GLY A 222 -6.68 3.61 -32.86
CA GLY A 222 -7.79 4.27 -33.57
C GLY A 222 -7.87 5.80 -33.53
N ILE A 223 -6.86 6.50 -33.00
CA ILE A 223 -6.85 7.98 -32.95
C ILE A 223 -6.48 8.56 -34.32
N SER A 224 -7.50 8.91 -35.11
CA SER A 224 -7.33 9.56 -36.41
C SER A 224 -6.90 11.03 -36.29
N VAL A 225 -5.59 11.27 -36.15
CA VAL A 225 -5.00 12.62 -36.18
C VAL A 225 -5.01 13.16 -37.61
N SER A 226 -6.11 13.82 -38.00
CA SER A 226 -6.24 14.56 -39.26
C SER A 226 -5.45 15.89 -39.20
N GLY A 227 -4.13 15.78 -39.14
CA GLY A 227 -3.22 16.93 -39.08
C GLY A 227 -3.35 17.83 -40.30
N LEU A 228 -3.82 19.06 -40.09
CA LEU A 228 -3.70 20.13 -41.10
C LEU A 228 -2.20 20.41 -41.33
N PRO A 229 -1.73 20.54 -42.59
CA PRO A 229 -0.33 20.77 -42.88
C PRO A 229 0.10 22.19 -42.47
N VAL A 230 0.64 22.33 -41.25
CA VAL A 230 1.27 23.56 -40.79
C VAL A 230 2.57 23.78 -41.55
N SER A 231 2.51 24.58 -42.61
CA SER A 231 3.67 24.92 -43.42
C SER A 231 4.64 25.84 -42.66
N SER A 232 5.90 25.41 -42.53
CA SER A 232 6.94 26.23 -41.92
C SER A 232 7.34 27.39 -42.85
N PRO A 233 7.46 28.64 -42.36
CA PRO A 233 7.81 29.77 -43.19
C PRO A 233 9.30 29.77 -43.59
N PHE A 234 9.53 29.66 -44.90
CA PHE A 234 10.67 30.21 -45.65
C PHE A 234 12.11 30.00 -45.10
N ARG A 235 12.84 29.08 -45.75
CA ARG A 235 14.22 29.37 -46.18
C ARG A 235 14.35 29.17 -47.69
N HIS A 236 14.42 30.27 -48.44
CA HIS A 236 14.78 30.22 -49.85
C HIS A 236 16.26 29.84 -50.01
N ILE A 237 16.54 28.70 -50.63
CA ILE A 237 17.85 28.40 -51.23
C ILE A 237 17.59 27.99 -52.68
N VAL A 238 17.92 28.87 -53.61
CA VAL A 238 17.71 28.65 -55.05
C VAL A 238 18.85 27.82 -55.63
N LYS A 239 18.52 26.67 -56.24
CA LYS A 239 19.35 25.98 -57.25
C LYS A 239 18.48 25.49 -58.42
N PRO A 240 19.07 25.27 -59.61
CA PRO A 240 18.38 25.62 -60.86
C PRO A 240 17.52 24.52 -61.49
N ARG A 241 16.60 25.01 -62.34
CA ARG A 241 15.74 24.27 -63.28
C ARG A 241 16.57 23.45 -64.29
N LEU A 242 16.13 22.21 -64.52
CA LEU A 242 16.35 21.51 -65.79
C LEU A 242 14.98 21.29 -66.44
N GLU A 243 14.89 21.32 -67.76
CA GLU A 243 13.60 21.23 -68.47
C GLU A 243 13.36 19.84 -69.08
N THR A 244 12.10 19.39 -69.04
CA THR A 244 11.46 18.72 -70.19
C THR A 244 9.93 18.78 -70.06
N LYS A 245 9.24 18.62 -71.19
CA LYS A 245 7.79 18.79 -71.47
C LYS A 245 7.44 17.76 -72.58
N PRO A 246 6.19 17.57 -73.06
CA PRO A 246 4.82 17.79 -72.52
C PRO A 246 4.13 16.42 -72.19
N VAL A 247 2.81 16.22 -71.96
CA VAL A 247 1.59 16.48 -72.76
C VAL A 247 0.30 16.37 -71.90
N ASN A 248 -0.76 17.04 -72.34
CA ASN A 248 -2.13 17.18 -71.78
C ASN A 248 -3.16 16.33 -72.58
N PRO A 249 -4.49 16.43 -72.36
CA PRO A 249 -5.38 16.40 -71.16
C PRO A 249 -6.43 15.25 -71.36
N PRO A 250 -7.75 15.28 -70.96
CA PRO A 250 -8.57 16.14 -70.07
C PRO A 250 -9.41 15.28 -69.05
N GLU A 251 -10.54 15.66 -68.42
CA GLU A 251 -11.40 16.87 -68.49
C GLU A 251 -12.17 17.24 -67.18
N SER A 252 -13.31 16.59 -66.92
CA SER A 252 -14.46 17.01 -66.09
C SER A 252 -15.31 15.75 -65.75
N SER A 253 -16.31 15.70 -64.85
CA SER A 253 -16.84 16.60 -63.80
C SER A 253 -17.77 15.81 -62.85
N LYS A 254 -18.14 16.41 -61.70
CA LYS A 254 -19.27 15.99 -60.79
C LYS A 254 -19.09 14.60 -60.11
N SER A 255 -19.86 14.20 -59.10
CA SER A 255 -20.50 14.87 -57.94
C SER A 255 -20.91 13.76 -56.92
N SER A 256 -21.53 14.12 -55.79
CA SER A 256 -22.58 13.34 -55.05
C SER A 256 -22.63 11.80 -55.19
N ASP A 257 -22.67 10.99 -54.13
CA ASP A 257 -23.00 11.29 -52.73
C ASP A 257 -22.66 10.14 -51.75
N PHE A 258 -22.93 10.33 -50.46
CA PHE A 258 -22.87 9.28 -49.43
C PHE A 258 -23.91 8.15 -49.65
N SER A 259 -23.59 6.91 -49.24
CA SER A 259 -24.13 6.28 -48.01
C SER A 259 -24.29 4.73 -48.03
N HIS A 260 -24.22 4.13 -46.83
CA HIS A 260 -24.68 2.77 -46.45
C HIS A 260 -23.94 1.58 -47.11
N VAL A 261 -23.91 0.32 -46.61
CA VAL A 261 -24.63 -0.46 -45.56
C VAL A 261 -23.55 -1.32 -44.82
N LYS A 262 -23.23 -1.14 -43.51
CA LYS A 262 -23.88 -1.65 -42.26
C LYS A 262 -23.57 -3.15 -41.93
N VAL A 263 -23.68 -3.51 -40.63
CA VAL A 263 -23.92 -4.88 -40.04
C VAL A 263 -22.70 -5.65 -39.44
N SER A 264 -22.22 -5.16 -38.27
CA SER A 264 -22.17 -5.87 -36.97
C SER A 264 -21.38 -7.18 -36.70
N ARG A 265 -21.16 -7.43 -35.39
CA ARG A 265 -20.58 -8.61 -34.69
C ARG A 265 -19.04 -8.55 -34.56
N SER A 266 -18.42 -8.96 -33.45
CA SER A 266 -18.97 -9.46 -32.16
C SER A 266 -18.02 -9.22 -30.98
N SER A 267 -18.56 -9.39 -29.77
CA SER A 267 -17.89 -9.44 -28.47
C SER A 267 -16.53 -10.14 -28.43
N SER A 268 -15.59 -9.54 -27.70
CA SER A 268 -15.19 -10.14 -26.41
C SER A 268 -14.76 -9.04 -25.41
N ALA A 269 -14.91 -9.30 -24.12
CA ALA A 269 -14.36 -8.48 -23.05
C ALA A 269 -13.34 -9.32 -22.27
N THR A 270 -12.17 -8.77 -22.02
CA THR A 270 -11.08 -9.46 -21.32
C THR A 270 -10.64 -8.62 -20.12
N LEU A 271 -10.98 -9.06 -18.91
CA LEU A 271 -10.33 -8.55 -17.70
C LEU A 271 -8.90 -9.09 -17.62
N ALA A 272 -7.98 -8.27 -17.12
CA ALA A 272 -6.62 -8.67 -16.78
C ALA A 272 -6.23 -8.08 -15.42
N SER A 273 -6.68 -8.74 -14.35
CA SER A 273 -6.20 -8.48 -12.98
C SER A 273 -4.95 -9.30 -12.71
N ILE A 274 -3.84 -8.67 -12.31
CA ILE A 274 -2.69 -9.35 -11.71
C ILE A 274 -2.29 -8.59 -10.45
N THR A 275 -2.10 -9.35 -9.37
CA THR A 275 -1.79 -8.91 -8.02
C THR A 275 -0.31 -9.00 -7.69
N SER A 276 0.12 -8.27 -6.66
CA SER A 276 1.30 -8.57 -5.83
C SER A 276 1.04 -8.06 -4.43
#